data_AF-A0A2S5KUZ8-F1
#
_entry.id   AF-A0A2S5KUZ8-F1
#
_cell.length_a   1.000
_cell.length_b   1.000
_cell.length_c   1.000
_cell.angle_alpha   90.00
_cell.angle_beta   90.00
_cell.angle_gamma   90.00
#
_symmetry.space_group_name_H-M   'P 1'
#
loop_
_entity.id
_entity.type
_entity.pdbx_description
1 polymer ?
#
loop_
_entity_poly.entity_id
_entity_poly.type
_entity_poly.pdbx_seq_one_letter_code
_entity_poly.pdbx_strand_id
1 'polypeptide(L)'
;MMKMASALSYALSLLVLLMLAFGYSQYAYFTGGPDGYVSDYAAAVRSLYYYFAVPGLLLMGYSLMLGRTARHKPVALRLLAAVLVCAALVLAFAMLDSQYFGALDHGQGG
;
A
#
# COMPACT_ATOMS: atom_id res chain seq x y z
N MET A 1 17.93 21.41 7.88
CA MET A 1 17.00 20.72 6.96
C MET A 1 17.22 19.20 6.85
N MET A 2 18.46 18.68 6.85
CA MET A 2 18.74 17.24 6.62
C MET A 2 18.10 16.26 7.65
N LYS A 3 17.99 16.67 8.92
CA LYS A 3 17.28 15.87 9.95
C LYS A 3 15.79 15.69 9.64
N MET A 4 15.16 16.70 9.03
CA MET A 4 13.74 16.65 8.65
C MET A 4 13.50 15.68 7.50
N ALA A 5 14.36 15.68 6.47
CA ALA A 5 14.28 14.72 5.37
C ALA A 5 14.46 13.27 5.84
N SER A 6 15.35 13.04 6.82
CA SER A 6 15.53 11.73 7.46
C SER A 6 14.26 11.28 8.19
N ALA A 7 13.68 12.16 9.02
CA ALA A 7 12.43 11.89 9.74
C ALA A 7 11.27 11.60 8.79
N LEU A 8 11.10 12.40 7.74
CA LEU A 8 10.06 12.21 6.71
C LEU A 8 10.22 10.88 5.98
N SER A 9 11.45 10.46 5.68
CA SER A 9 11.70 9.18 5.01
C SER A 9 11.32 7.99 5.90
N TYR A 10 11.60 8.07 7.20
CA TYR A 10 11.16 7.04 8.17
C TYR A 10 9.65 7.05 8.36
N ALA A 11 9.02 8.22 8.42
CA ALA A 11 7.58 8.36 8.48
C ALA A 11 6.90 7.76 7.24
N LEU A 12 7.45 8.00 6.04
CA LEU A 12 6.97 7.39 4.79
C LEU A 12 7.11 5.86 4.83
N SER A 13 8.25 5.34 5.30
CA SER A 13 8.40 3.90 5.47
C SER A 13 7.37 3.30 6.43
N LEU A 14 7.09 3.98 7.54
CA LEU A 14 6.10 3.53 8.51
C LEU A 14 4.70 3.55 7.91
N LEU A 15 4.35 4.60 7.16
CA LEU A 15 3.09 4.71 6.44
C LEU A 15 2.90 3.53 5.47
N VAL A 16 3.91 3.23 4.66
CA VAL A 16 3.86 2.10 3.71
C VAL A 16 3.73 0.77 4.44
N LEU A 17 4.42 0.58 5.58
CA LEU A 17 4.26 -0.61 6.41
C LEU A 17 2.82 -0.76 6.93
N LEU A 18 2.22 0.32 7.43
CA LEU A 18 0.84 0.30 7.91
C LEU A 18 -0.15 -0.01 6.78
N MET A 19 0.07 0.53 5.58
CA MET A 19 -0.74 0.19 4.40
C MET A 19 -0.63 -1.30 4.04
N LEU A 20 0.58 -1.85 4.04
CA LEU A 20 0.81 -3.27 3.77
C LEU A 20 0.18 -4.17 4.85
N ALA A 21 0.28 -3.78 6.11
CA ALA A 21 -0.34 -4.49 7.23
C ALA A 21 -1.87 -4.47 7.12
N PHE A 22 -2.45 -3.31 6.78
CA PHE A 22 -3.89 -3.19 6.54
C PHE A 22 -4.32 -4.07 5.36
N GLY A 23 -3.63 -3.99 4.22
CA GLY A 23 -3.91 -4.84 3.06
C GLY A 23 -3.80 -6.33 3.38
N TYR A 24 -2.83 -6.72 4.21
CA TYR A 24 -2.68 -8.11 4.67
C TYR A 24 -3.83 -8.54 5.59
N SER A 25 -4.28 -7.67 6.49
CA SER A 25 -5.42 -7.97 7.37
C SER A 25 -6.71 -8.20 6.58
N GLN A 26 -6.95 -7.39 5.54
CA GLN A 26 -8.06 -7.59 4.60
C GLN A 26 -7.90 -8.91 3.86
N TYR A 27 -6.72 -9.17 3.30
CA TYR A 27 -6.42 -10.45 2.64
C TYR A 27 -6.70 -11.65 3.56
N ALA A 28 -6.22 -11.63 4.81
CA ALA A 28 -6.40 -12.71 5.78
C ALA A 28 -7.88 -12.88 6.17
N TYR A 29 -8.63 -11.78 6.33
CA TYR A 29 -10.06 -11.80 6.60
C TYR A 29 -10.84 -12.51 5.47
N PHE A 30 -10.54 -12.18 4.21
CA PHE A 30 -11.23 -12.76 3.06
C PHE A 30 -10.75 -14.16 2.67
N THR A 31 -9.58 -14.61 3.12
CA THR A 31 -9.01 -15.93 2.76
C THR A 31 -9.02 -16.99 3.86
N GLY A 32 -9.34 -16.66 5.13
CA GLY A 32 -9.00 -17.51 6.28
C GLY A 32 -10.06 -17.77 7.35
N GLY A 33 -11.35 -17.45 7.13
CA GLY A 33 -12.44 -17.91 8.01
C GLY A 33 -12.99 -19.29 7.56
N PRO A 34 -13.60 -20.10 8.46
CA PRO A 34 -14.28 -21.35 8.09
C PRO A 34 -15.46 -21.13 7.11
N ASP A 35 -15.95 -19.89 7.01
CA ASP A 35 -16.96 -19.42 6.07
C ASP A 35 -16.36 -18.49 5.00
N GLY A 36 -15.13 -18.75 4.56
CA GLY A 36 -14.48 -17.97 3.50
C GLY A 36 -15.40 -17.86 2.29
N TYR A 37 -15.91 -16.67 2.01
CA TYR A 37 -16.71 -16.41 0.82
C TYR A 37 -15.82 -16.71 -0.39
N VAL A 38 -16.04 -17.85 -1.04
CA VAL A 38 -15.52 -18.12 -2.39
C VAL A 38 -16.33 -17.24 -3.34
N SER A 39 -16.04 -15.94 -3.30
CA SER A 39 -16.63 -14.93 -4.15
C SER A 39 -15.56 -14.33 -5.03
N ASP A 40 -15.97 -13.81 -6.19
CA ASP A 40 -15.09 -13.07 -7.08
C ASP A 40 -14.42 -11.88 -6.37
N TYR A 41 -15.06 -11.36 -5.31
CA TYR A 41 -14.51 -10.35 -4.43
C TYR A 41 -13.27 -10.84 -3.66
N ALA A 42 -13.29 -12.05 -3.08
CA ALA A 42 -12.12 -12.60 -2.37
C ALA A 42 -10.93 -12.87 -3.33
N ALA A 43 -11.21 -13.35 -4.55
CA ALA A 43 -10.20 -13.53 -5.60
C ALA A 43 -9.62 -12.18 -6.08
N ALA A 44 -10.46 -11.14 -6.18
CA ALA A 44 -10.04 -9.79 -6.50
C ALA A 44 -9.15 -9.20 -5.40
N VAL A 45 -9.57 -9.25 -4.13
CA VAL A 45 -8.78 -8.76 -2.98
C VAL A 45 -7.43 -9.47 -2.86
N ARG A 46 -7.40 -10.78 -3.10
CA ARG A 46 -6.14 -11.55 -3.15
C ARG A 46 -5.22 -11.06 -4.26
N SER A 47 -5.74 -10.92 -5.48
CA SER A 47 -4.95 -10.45 -6.62
C SER A 47 -4.43 -9.04 -6.37
N LEU A 48 -5.29 -8.17 -5.85
CA LEU A 48 -4.97 -6.82 -5.43
C LEU A 48 -3.79 -6.80 -4.46
N TYR A 49 -3.88 -7.54 -3.36
CA TYR A 49 -2.83 -7.59 -2.35
C TYR A 49 -1.48 -7.99 -2.96
N TYR A 50 -1.43 -9.02 -3.82
CA TYR A 50 -0.18 -9.43 -4.47
C TYR A 50 0.43 -8.33 -5.36
N TYR A 51 -0.40 -7.63 -6.14
CA TYR A 51 0.08 -6.55 -7.01
C TYR A 51 0.58 -5.32 -6.24
N PHE A 52 0.06 -5.05 -5.04
CA PHE A 52 0.49 -3.91 -4.22
C PHE A 52 1.56 -4.26 -3.18
N ALA A 53 1.65 -5.52 -2.75
CA ALA A 53 2.59 -5.95 -1.71
C ALA A 53 4.05 -5.77 -2.15
N VAL A 54 4.39 -6.22 -3.36
CA VAL A 54 5.77 -6.14 -3.87
C VAL A 54 6.21 -4.69 -4.08
N PRO A 55 5.47 -3.82 -4.81
CA PRO A 55 5.81 -2.41 -4.92
C PRO A 55 5.86 -1.68 -3.57
N GLY A 56 4.94 -2.00 -2.65
CA GLY A 56 4.94 -1.43 -1.32
C GLY A 56 6.18 -1.81 -0.51
N LEU A 57 6.58 -3.09 -0.51
CA LEU A 57 7.80 -3.53 0.19
C LEU A 57 9.06 -2.86 -0.38
N LEU A 58 9.15 -2.73 -1.71
CA LEU A 58 10.25 -2.01 -2.36
C LEU A 58 10.26 -0.53 -1.96
N LEU A 59 9.10 0.13 -1.95
CA LEU A 59 8.97 1.53 -1.55
C LEU A 59 9.33 1.74 -0.07
N MET A 60 8.92 0.82 0.81
CA MET A 60 9.29 0.81 2.22
C MET A 60 10.82 0.73 2.39
N GLY A 61 11.45 -0.28 1.77
CA GLY A 61 12.90 -0.47 1.83
C GLY A 61 13.67 0.73 1.27
N TYR A 62 13.20 1.28 0.14
CA TYR A 62 13.79 2.48 -0.46
C TYR A 62 13.67 3.70 0.45
N SER A 63 12.52 3.90 1.10
CA SER A 63 12.29 5.00 2.04
C SER A 63 13.18 4.89 3.29
N LEU A 64 13.39 3.67 3.82
CA LEU A 64 14.36 3.44 4.90
C LEU A 64 15.79 3.79 4.47
N MET A 65 16.19 3.39 3.26
CA MET A 65 17.50 3.70 2.70
C MET A 65 17.68 5.22 2.54
N LEU A 66 16.66 5.93 2.06
CA LEU A 66 16.66 7.40 1.98
C LEU A 66 16.78 8.03 3.36
N GLY A 67 16.10 7.50 4.38
CA GLY A 67 16.20 7.98 5.76
C GLY A 67 17.61 7.91 6.33
N ARG A 68 18.36 6.84 6.01
CA ARG A 68 19.79 6.71 6.36
C ARG A 68 20.65 7.68 5.55
N THR A 69 20.41 7.79 4.25
CA THR A 69 21.21 8.61 3.33
C THR A 69 21.03 10.11 3.56
N ALA A 70 19.83 10.54 3.95
CA ALA A 70 19.46 11.93 4.22
C ALA A 70 20.33 12.62 5.29
N ARG A 71 20.97 11.83 6.16
CA ARG A 71 21.90 12.33 7.18
C ARG A 71 23.19 12.89 6.59
N HIS A 72 23.56 12.44 5.39
CA HIS A 72 24.85 12.75 4.77
C HIS A 72 24.73 13.42 3.40
N LYS A 73 23.59 13.23 2.70
CA LYS A 73 23.39 13.75 1.33
C LYS A 73 22.00 14.36 1.16
N PRO A 74 21.83 15.37 0.30
CA PRO A 74 20.51 15.88 -0.06
C PRO A 74 19.73 14.80 -0.80
N VAL A 75 18.53 14.48 -0.31
CA VAL A 75 17.64 13.45 -0.88
C VAL A 75 16.26 13.99 -1.26
N ALA A 76 16.04 15.30 -1.23
CA ALA A 76 14.71 15.92 -1.36
C ALA A 76 13.96 15.48 -2.63
N LEU A 77 14.61 15.48 -3.79
CA LEU A 77 14.00 15.04 -5.06
C LEU A 77 13.62 13.55 -5.04
N ARG A 78 14.48 12.70 -4.46
CA ARG A 78 14.24 11.26 -4.33
C ARG A 78 13.10 10.96 -3.37
N LEU A 79 13.01 11.73 -2.29
CA LEU A 79 11.93 11.64 -1.31
C LEU A 79 10.60 12.10 -1.93
N LEU A 80 10.61 13.19 -2.69
CA LEU A 80 9.43 13.66 -3.44
C LEU A 80 8.94 12.58 -4.41
N ALA A 81 9.84 11.95 -5.18
CA ALA A 81 9.49 10.84 -6.05
C ALA A 81 8.89 9.65 -5.28
N ALA A 82 9.45 9.28 -4.12
CA ALA A 82 8.91 8.23 -3.27
C ALA A 82 7.49 8.56 -2.76
N VAL A 83 7.23 9.81 -2.37
CA VAL A 83 5.90 10.28 -1.97
C VAL A 83 4.91 10.19 -3.13
N LEU A 84 5.31 10.60 -4.35
CA LEU A 84 4.45 10.50 -5.54
C LEU A 84 4.12 9.04 -5.89
N VAL A 85 5.09 8.14 -5.80
CA VAL A 85 4.86 6.69 -5.98
C VAL A 85 3.91 6.15 -4.91
N CYS A 86 4.08 6.56 -3.65
CA CYS A 86 3.16 6.20 -2.57
C CYS A 86 1.73 6.66 -2.87
N ALA A 87 1.56 7.92 -3.29
CA ALA A 87 0.26 8.48 -3.63
C ALA A 87 -0.38 7.74 -4.82
N ALA A 88 0.41 7.38 -5.84
CA ALA A 88 -0.06 6.58 -6.97
C ALA A 88 -0.54 5.18 -6.53
N LEU A 89 0.18 4.52 -5.61
CA LEU A 89 -0.24 3.23 -5.05
C LEU A 89 -1.56 3.37 -4.26
N VAL A 90 -1.71 4.42 -3.45
CA VAL A 90 -2.96 4.71 -2.72
C VAL A 90 -4.12 4.94 -3.69
N LEU A 91 -3.93 5.78 -4.72
CA LEU A 91 -4.93 6.06 -5.74
C LEU A 91 -5.35 4.80 -6.49
N ALA A 92 -4.39 3.99 -6.94
CA ALA A 92 -4.68 2.74 -7.63
C ALA A 92 -5.44 1.76 -6.73
N PHE A 93 -5.08 1.68 -5.44
CA PHE A 93 -5.81 0.87 -4.47
C PHE A 93 -7.26 1.37 -4.28
N ALA A 94 -7.47 2.68 -4.12
CA ALA A 94 -8.80 3.28 -3.96
C ALA A 94 -9.67 3.14 -5.21
N MET A 95 -9.09 3.25 -6.41
CA MET A 95 -9.82 3.03 -7.66
C MET A 95 -10.27 1.58 -7.81
N LEU A 96 -9.40 0.63 -7.45
CA LEU A 96 -9.75 -0.79 -7.52
C LEU A 96 -10.80 -1.14 -6.48
N ASP A 97 -10.69 -0.65 -5.24
CA ASP A 97 -11.73 -0.83 -4.23
C ASP A 97 -13.08 -0.30 -4.71
N SER A 98 -13.15 0.93 -5.22
CA SER A 98 -14.41 1.50 -5.73
C SER A 98 -15.00 0.73 -6.92
N GLN A 99 -14.16 0.18 -7.82
CA GLN A 99 -14.63 -0.64 -8.93
C GLN A 99 -15.12 -2.02 -8.46
N TYR A 100 -14.41 -2.69 -7.56
CA TYR A 100 -14.79 -4.02 -7.08
C TYR A 100 -15.95 -3.97 -6.10
N PHE A 101 -15.97 -3.04 -5.14
CA PHE A 101 -17.12 -2.85 -4.25
C PHE A 101 -18.34 -2.37 -5.03
N GLY A 102 -18.19 -1.34 -5.88
CA GLY A 102 -19.31 -0.79 -6.65
C GLY A 102 -19.92 -1.78 -7.66
N ALA A 103 -19.11 -2.64 -8.29
CA ALA A 103 -19.60 -3.60 -9.28
C ALA A 103 -20.10 -4.91 -8.67
N LEU A 104 -19.56 -5.35 -7.52
CA LEU A 104 -19.91 -6.64 -6.92
C LEU A 104 -21.02 -6.53 -5.85
N ASP A 105 -21.20 -5.38 -5.21
CA ASP A 105 -22.25 -5.16 -4.19
C ASP A 105 -23.63 -4.87 -4.82
N HIS A 106 -23.68 -4.34 -6.05
CA HIS A 106 -24.91 -4.24 -6.85
C HIS A 106 -25.34 -5.57 -7.51
N GLY A 107 -24.55 -6.64 -7.37
CA GLY A 107 -24.89 -7.99 -7.83
C GLY A 107 -25.73 -8.81 -6.83
N GLN A 108 -25.96 -8.32 -5.61
CA GLN A 108 -26.82 -8.96 -4.60
C GLN A 108 -28.18 -8.26 -4.42
N GLY A 109 -28.53 -7.30 -5.27
CA GLY A 109 -29.86 -6.70 -5.34
C GLY A 109 -30.77 -7.45 -6.31
N GLY A 110 -31.07 -8.70 -5.99
CA GLY A 110 -32.32 -9.36 -6.40
C GLY A 110 -33.40 -9.07 -5.39
#